data_AF-A0A6J6V2Q8-F1
#
_entry.id   AF-A0A6J6V2Q8-F1
#
_cell.length_a   1.000
_cell.length_b   1.000
_cell.length_c   1.000
_cell.angle_alpha   90.00
_cell.angle_beta   90.00
_cell.angle_gamma   90.00
#
_symmetry.space_group_name_H-M   'P 1'
#
loop_
_entity.id
_entity.type
_entity.pdbx_description
1 polymer ?
#
loop_
_entity_poly.entity_id
_entity_poly.type
_entity_poly.pdbx_seq_one_letter_code
_entity_poly.pdbx_strand_id
1 'polypeptide(L)'
;MIEKPKPSEAVSDLVIIGRYVLTPNIFDHLATIKPSLNGEFQLTDALALLANENQLLGIVSDITRYDTGTPMGLLRAVIEIALARNDIGPQLNSWLKEKFNN
;
A
#
# COMPACT_ATOMS: atom_id res chain seq x y z
N MET A 1 0.30 14.37 -7.49
CA MET A 1 0.35 13.33 -6.43
C MET A 1 0.69 14.03 -5.12
N ILE A 2 0.09 13.63 -3.99
CA ILE A 2 0.36 14.23 -2.68
C ILE A 2 0.56 13.09 -1.69
N GLU A 3 1.65 13.11 -0.93
CA GLU A 3 1.91 12.11 0.13
C GLU A 3 0.99 12.40 1.33
N LYS A 4 0.16 11.42 1.68
CA LYS A 4 -0.75 11.44 2.85
C LYS A 4 -1.48 12.79 3.05
N PRO A 5 -2.28 13.26 2.07
CA PRO A 5 -3.00 14.51 2.18
C PRO A 5 -4.06 14.46 3.28
N LYS A 6 -4.46 15.63 3.80
CA LYS A 6 -5.70 15.70 4.58
C LYS A 6 -6.90 15.35 3.67
N PRO A 7 -8.02 14.87 4.22
CA PRO A 7 -9.20 14.57 3.42
C PRO A 7 -9.68 15.74 2.52
N SER A 8 -9.56 16.98 3.00
CA SER A 8 -9.92 18.19 2.23
C SER A 8 -8.92 18.56 1.12
N GLU A 9 -7.72 17.98 1.14
CA GLU A 9 -6.63 18.23 0.19
C GLU A 9 -6.50 17.09 -0.85
N ALA A 10 -7.30 16.02 -0.69
CA ALA A 10 -7.27 14.87 -1.58
C ALA A 10 -7.82 15.24 -2.97
N VAL A 11 -7.02 14.99 -4.00
CA VAL A 11 -7.38 15.25 -5.41
C VAL A 11 -8.05 14.06 -6.10
N SER A 12 -8.04 12.89 -5.47
CA SER A 12 -8.67 11.65 -5.92
C SER A 12 -8.77 10.63 -4.78
N ASP A 13 -9.46 9.53 -5.01
CA ASP A 13 -9.53 8.34 -4.15
C ASP A 13 -8.50 7.24 -4.50
N LEU A 14 -7.70 7.45 -5.55
CA LEU A 14 -6.62 6.54 -5.94
C LEU A 14 -5.44 6.59 -4.95
N VAL A 15 -4.97 5.41 -4.53
CA VAL A 15 -3.85 5.25 -3.60
C VAL A 15 -2.70 4.45 -4.22
N ILE A 16 -1.46 4.81 -3.86
CA ILE A 16 -0.26 4.07 -4.30
C ILE A 16 0.00 2.91 -3.33
N ILE A 17 0.05 1.68 -3.86
CA ILE A 17 0.13 0.44 -3.06
C ILE A 17 1.60 -0.01 -2.83
N GLY A 18 2.57 0.84 -3.15
CA GLY A 18 3.99 0.53 -2.95
C GLY A 18 4.53 -0.49 -3.95
N ARG A 19 4.10 -0.41 -5.21
CA ARG A 19 4.61 -1.20 -6.33
C ARG A 19 5.04 -0.24 -7.43
N TYR A 20 6.31 -0.32 -7.80
CA TYR A 20 6.92 0.61 -8.75
C TYR A 20 7.81 -0.16 -9.71
N VAL A 21 7.75 0.22 -10.99
CA VAL A 21 8.76 -0.13 -11.98
C VAL A 21 9.39 1.20 -12.38
N LEU A 22 10.61 1.45 -11.90
CA LEU A 22 11.28 2.75 -12.01
C LEU A 22 12.43 2.65 -13.00
N THR A 23 12.44 3.56 -13.97
CA THR A 23 13.60 3.76 -14.85
C THR A 23 14.74 4.43 -14.07
N PRO A 24 16.01 4.25 -14.48
CA PRO A 24 17.17 4.77 -13.74
C PRO A 24 17.18 6.30 -13.51
N ASN A 25 16.52 7.09 -14.35
CA ASN A 25 16.40 8.54 -14.19
C ASN A 25 15.74 8.97 -12.86
N ILE A 26 15.07 8.06 -12.13
CA ILE A 26 14.58 8.35 -10.78
C ILE A 26 15.71 8.78 -9.84
N PHE A 27 16.94 8.28 -10.03
CA PHE A 27 18.07 8.61 -9.16
C PHE A 27 18.49 10.08 -9.31
N ASP A 28 18.42 10.63 -10.52
CA ASP A 28 18.69 12.04 -10.77
C ASP A 28 17.68 12.92 -10.00
N HIS A 29 16.41 12.52 -9.99
CA HIS A 29 15.37 13.20 -9.24
C HIS A 29 15.59 13.09 -7.72
N LEU A 30 15.87 11.89 -7.23
CA LEU A 30 16.18 11.65 -5.80
C LEU A 30 17.39 12.45 -5.32
N ALA A 31 18.37 12.74 -6.17
CA ALA A 31 19.51 13.58 -5.82
C ALA A 31 19.14 15.07 -5.62
N THR A 32 18.00 15.52 -6.14
CA THR A 32 17.56 16.92 -6.09
C THR A 32 16.55 17.22 -4.99
N ILE A 33 15.84 16.20 -4.48
CA ILE A 33 14.81 16.42 -3.45
C ILE A 33 15.45 16.85 -2.12
N LYS A 34 14.67 17.57 -1.32
CA LYS A 34 15.06 17.98 0.03
C LYS A 34 14.46 17.04 1.05
N PRO A 35 15.11 16.84 2.21
CA PRO A 35 14.51 16.06 3.29
C PRO A 35 13.23 16.74 3.78
N SER A 36 12.25 15.91 4.15
CA SER A 36 11.01 16.32 4.81
C SER A 36 11.29 16.91 6.20
N LEU A 37 10.24 17.43 6.87
CA LEU A 37 10.34 17.96 8.24
C LEU A 37 10.94 16.96 9.24
N ASN A 38 10.80 15.66 8.96
CA ASN A 38 11.30 14.58 9.81
C ASN A 38 12.73 14.14 9.41
N GLY A 39 13.36 14.81 8.44
CA GLY A 39 14.71 14.49 7.97
C GLY A 39 14.77 13.40 6.90
N GLU A 40 13.65 12.78 6.54
CA GLU A 40 13.60 11.70 5.55
C GLU A 40 13.50 12.24 4.12
N PHE A 41 14.27 11.64 3.21
CA PHE A 41 14.13 11.82 1.76
C PHE A 41 13.04 10.88 1.24
N GLN A 42 11.95 11.44 0.72
CA GLN A 42 10.78 10.66 0.32
C GLN A 42 10.80 10.31 -1.16
N LEU A 43 10.61 9.03 -1.49
CA LEU A 43 10.47 8.60 -2.88
C LEU A 43 9.30 9.30 -3.59
N THR A 44 8.22 9.61 -2.87
CA THR A 44 7.04 10.29 -3.41
C THR A 44 7.33 11.68 -3.96
N ASP A 45 8.32 12.38 -3.40
CA ASP A 45 8.72 13.71 -3.87
C ASP A 45 9.41 13.58 -5.24
N ALA A 46 10.29 12.59 -5.40
CA ALA A 46 10.93 12.31 -6.69
C ALA A 46 9.91 11.82 -7.74
N LEU A 47 8.94 10.99 -7.34
CA LEU A 47 7.85 10.57 -8.23
C LEU A 47 6.95 11.75 -8.64
N ALA A 48 6.72 12.72 -7.76
CA ALA A 48 5.96 13.91 -8.09
C ALA A 48 6.69 14.78 -9.13
N LEU A 49 8.02 14.88 -9.07
CA LEU A 49 8.81 15.54 -10.11
C LEU A 49 8.66 14.82 -11.47
N LEU A 50 8.85 13.50 -11.50
CA LEU A 50 8.62 12.71 -12.73
C LEU A 50 7.19 12.87 -13.28
N ALA A 51 6.19 12.96 -12.40
CA ALA A 51 4.80 13.18 -12.80
C ALA A 51 4.61 14.56 -13.45
N ASN A 52 5.24 15.61 -12.91
CA ASN A 52 5.21 16.95 -13.49
C ASN A 52 5.90 17.02 -14.88
N GLU A 53 6.86 16.13 -15.11
CA GLU A 53 7.55 15.98 -16.40
C GLU A 53 6.82 15.03 -17.38
N ASN A 54 5.63 14.52 -17.02
CA ASN A 54 4.89 13.51 -17.77
C ASN A 54 5.66 12.19 -17.98
N GLN A 55 6.59 11.86 -17.08
CA GLN A 55 7.39 10.64 -17.09
C GLN A 55 6.91 9.58 -16.08
N LEU A 56 5.70 9.75 -15.54
CA LEU A 56 5.09 8.80 -14.61
C LEU A 56 3.74 8.32 -15.13
N LEU A 57 3.55 6.99 -15.17
CA LEU A 57 2.29 6.35 -15.50
C LEU A 57 1.73 5.66 -14.25
N GLY A 58 0.46 5.93 -13.95
CA GLY A 58 -0.30 5.19 -12.94
C GLY A 58 -1.05 4.03 -13.57
N ILE A 59 -0.88 2.83 -13.02
CA ILE A 59 -1.67 1.65 -13.40
C ILE A 59 -2.69 1.39 -12.30
N VAL A 60 -3.98 1.47 -12.66
CA VAL A 60 -5.08 1.13 -11.75
C VAL A 60 -5.32 -0.38 -11.85
N SER A 61 -5.48 -1.02 -10.70
CA SER A 61 -5.73 -2.47 -10.64
C SER A 61 -6.63 -2.80 -9.48
N ASP A 62 -7.58 -3.70 -9.72
CA ASP A 62 -8.43 -4.27 -8.69
C ASP A 62 -7.69 -5.42 -8.01
N ILE A 63 -7.07 -5.13 -6.87
CA ILE A 63 -6.34 -6.11 -6.07
C ILE A 63 -6.86 -6.16 -4.65
N THR A 64 -6.90 -7.36 -4.07
CA THR A 64 -7.07 -7.51 -2.63
C THR A 64 -5.75 -7.15 -1.95
N ARG A 65 -5.76 -6.05 -1.18
CA ARG A 65 -4.62 -5.60 -0.39
C ARG A 65 -4.84 -5.91 1.08
N TYR A 66 -3.83 -6.52 1.70
CA TYR A 66 -3.73 -6.61 3.16
C TYR A 66 -2.65 -5.67 3.67
N ASP A 67 -3.00 -4.76 4.57
CA ASP A 67 -2.03 -3.91 5.26
C ASP A 67 -1.44 -4.62 6.48
N THR A 68 -0.43 -5.44 6.25
CA THR A 68 0.24 -6.20 7.32
C THR A 68 1.13 -5.33 8.21
N GLY A 69 1.23 -4.03 7.95
CA GLY A 69 1.93 -3.08 8.83
C GLY A 69 1.16 -2.73 10.09
N THR A 70 -0.12 -3.13 10.20
CA THR A 70 -0.96 -2.91 11.37
C THR A 70 -1.31 -4.25 12.04
N PRO A 71 -1.48 -4.29 13.39
CA PRO A 71 -1.86 -5.53 14.08
C PRO A 71 -3.16 -6.16 13.53
N MET A 72 -4.19 -5.34 13.30
CA MET A 72 -5.47 -5.83 12.79
C MET A 72 -5.38 -6.28 11.33
N GLY A 73 -4.64 -5.55 10.49
CA GLY A 73 -4.44 -5.94 9.10
C GLY A 73 -3.63 -7.22 8.94
N LEU A 74 -2.63 -7.45 9.81
CA LEU A 74 -1.91 -8.71 9.89
C LEU A 74 -2.84 -9.87 10.29
N LEU A 75 -3.63 -9.72 11.35
CA LEU A 75 -4.56 -10.76 11.78
C LEU A 75 -5.57 -11.11 10.68
N ARG A 76 -6.12 -10.09 10.01
CA ARG A 76 -7.04 -10.28 8.90
C ARG A 76 -6.39 -11.05 7.76
N ALA A 77 -5.17 -10.67 7.35
CA ALA A 77 -4.42 -11.39 6.31
C ALA A 77 -4.25 -12.86 6.66
N VAL A 78 -3.77 -13.15 7.88
CA VAL A 78 -3.53 -14.52 8.34
C VAL A 78 -4.81 -15.34 8.35
N ILE A 79 -5.91 -14.79 8.90
CA ILE A 79 -7.18 -15.51 9.01
C ILE A 79 -7.77 -15.78 7.62
N GLU A 80 -7.84 -14.77 6.74
CA GLU A 80 -8.45 -14.95 5.41
C GLU A 80 -7.63 -15.91 4.54
N ILE A 81 -6.29 -15.80 4.55
CA ILE A 81 -5.42 -16.71 3.81
C ILE A 81 -5.51 -18.12 4.39
N ALA A 82 -5.56 -18.30 5.71
CA ALA A 82 -5.71 -19.60 6.34
C ALA A 82 -7.06 -20.27 6.01
N LEU A 83 -8.15 -19.50 6.01
CA LEU A 83 -9.48 -19.98 5.63
C LEU A 83 -9.53 -20.48 4.17
N ALA A 84 -8.75 -19.87 3.28
CA ALA A 84 -8.67 -20.27 1.86
C ALA A 84 -7.84 -21.54 1.61
N ARG A 85 -7.08 -22.02 2.59
CA ARG A 85 -6.22 -23.20 2.43
C ARG A 85 -6.97 -24.50 2.67
N ASN A 86 -6.77 -25.48 1.79
CA ASN A 86 -7.45 -26.78 1.88
C ASN A 86 -7.03 -27.63 3.10
N ASP A 87 -5.80 -27.45 3.60
CA ASP A 87 -5.25 -28.25 4.69
C ASP A 87 -5.67 -27.77 6.09
N ILE A 88 -5.89 -26.47 6.26
CA ILE A 88 -6.22 -25.86 7.57
C ILE A 88 -7.56 -25.13 7.62
N GLY A 89 -8.05 -24.66 6.46
CA GLY A 89 -9.27 -23.84 6.37
C GLY A 89 -10.51 -24.52 6.95
N PRO A 90 -10.78 -25.82 6.69
CA PRO A 90 -11.91 -26.52 7.28
C PRO A 90 -11.88 -26.54 8.83
N GLN A 91 -10.71 -26.79 9.42
CA GLN A 91 -10.54 -26.82 10.87
C GLN A 91 -10.71 -25.43 11.49
N LEU A 92 -10.09 -24.41 10.90
CA LEU A 92 -10.19 -23.02 11.35
C LEU A 92 -11.64 -22.50 11.29
N ASN A 93 -12.34 -22.75 10.18
CA ASN A 93 -13.74 -22.34 10.02
C ASN A 93 -14.66 -22.99 11.06
N SER A 94 -14.41 -24.27 11.38
CA SER A 94 -15.17 -25.00 12.38
C SER A 94 -14.97 -24.38 13.78
N TRP A 95 -13.72 -24.09 14.14
CA TRP A 95 -13.38 -23.42 15.40
C TRP A 95 -13.98 -22.01 15.51
N LEU A 96 -13.95 -21.20 14.44
CA LEU A 96 -14.55 -19.86 14.44
C LEU A 96 -16.07 -19.91 14.68
N LYS A 97 -16.78 -20.84 14.02
CA LYS A 97 -18.23 -21.02 14.21
C LYS A 97 -18.56 -21.41 15.64
N GLU A 98 -17.82 -22.34 16.24
CA GLU A 98 -17.99 -22.72 17.64
C GLU A 98 -17.76 -21.54 18.59
N LYS A 99 -16.74 -20.71 18.30
CA LYS A 99 -16.38 -19.57 19.14
C LYS A 99 -17.42 -18.44 19.14
N PHE A 100 -18.08 -18.20 18.01
CA PHE A 100 -18.96 -17.03 17.81
C PHE A 100 -20.46 -17.36 17.70
N ASN A 101 -20.87 -18.63 17.66
CA ASN A 101 -22.28 -19.04 17.65
C ASN A 101 -22.86 -19.36 19.06
N ASN A 102 -22.30 -18.77 20.12
CA ASN A 102 -22.89 -18.74 21.46
C ASN A 102 -23.36 -17.33 21.80
#